data_AF-A0AAV1ZE09-F1
#
_entry.id   AF-A0AAV1ZE09-F1
#
_cell.length_a   1.000
_cell.length_b   1.000
_cell.length_c   1.000
_cell.angle_alpha   90.00
_cell.angle_beta   90.00
_cell.angle_gamma   90.00
#
_symmetry.space_group_name_H-M   'P 1'
#
loop_
_entity.id
_entity.type
_entity.pdbx_description
1 polymer ?
#
loop_
_entity_poly.entity_id
_entity_poly.type
_entity_poly.pdbx_seq_one_letter_code
_entity_poly.pdbx_strand_id
1 'polypeptide(L)'
;MKINRVAAARVVRKIFPRPYFIPNNSEVALERYLYLSGAEAPQFFLPLTDFANVWVAQGQGYRLIVLDPSVPCLSNCSTVSVLLRPRDYIITGSFGGLVHVQLTSVKTSV
;
A
#
# COMPACT_ATOMS: atom_id res chain seq x y z
N MET A 1 -13.56 -12.30 -25.13
CA MET A 1 -12.84 -13.31 -24.32
C MET A 1 -13.13 -13.05 -22.84
N LYS A 2 -14.01 -13.86 -22.20
CA LYS A 2 -14.30 -13.73 -20.76
C LYS A 2 -13.16 -14.37 -19.97
N ILE A 3 -12.18 -13.56 -19.57
CA ILE A 3 -11.15 -13.99 -18.61
C ILE A 3 -11.86 -14.32 -17.30
N ASN A 4 -11.70 -15.56 -16.83
CA ASN A 4 -12.17 -16.01 -15.53
C ASN A 4 -11.36 -15.29 -14.44
N ARG A 5 -11.78 -14.07 -14.09
CA ARG A 5 -11.13 -13.19 -13.10
C ARG A 5 -10.88 -13.87 -11.74
N VAL A 6 -11.67 -14.88 -11.42
CA VAL A 6 -11.59 -15.66 -10.17
C VAL A 6 -10.30 -16.47 -10.05
N ALA A 7 -9.78 -17.04 -11.15
CA ALA A 7 -8.59 -17.89 -11.12
C ALA A 7 -7.32 -17.06 -10.85
N ALA A 8 -7.15 -15.95 -11.57
CA ALA A 8 -6.02 -15.03 -11.37
C ALA A 8 -6.01 -14.43 -9.97
N ALA A 9 -7.17 -13.98 -9.48
CA ALA A 9 -7.29 -13.46 -8.11
C ALA A 9 -6.91 -14.50 -7.05
N ARG A 10 -7.24 -15.79 -7.27
CA ARG A 10 -6.86 -16.87 -6.35
C ARG A 10 -5.36 -17.09 -6.30
N VAL A 11 -4.66 -16.99 -7.43
CA VAL A 11 -3.19 -17.09 -7.48
C VAL A 11 -2.55 -15.92 -6.75
N VAL A 12 -2.99 -14.69 -7.01
CA VAL A 12 -2.46 -13.49 -6.33
C VAL A 12 -2.63 -13.60 -4.81
N ARG A 13 -3.79 -14.05 -4.33
CA ARG A 13 -4.05 -14.28 -2.89
C ARG A 13 -3.15 -15.33 -2.25
N LYS A 14 -2.63 -16.29 -3.02
CA LYS A 14 -1.66 -17.28 -2.52
C LYS A 14 -0.26 -16.70 -2.42
N ILE A 15 0.11 -15.82 -3.34
CA ILE A 15 1.46 -15.22 -3.39
C ILE A 15 1.61 -14.12 -2.35
N PHE A 16 0.56 -13.32 -2.16
CA PHE A 16 0.50 -12.25 -1.16
C PHE A 16 -0.52 -12.62 -0.08
N PRO A 17 -0.18 -13.55 0.82
CA PRO A 17 -1.08 -13.91 1.90
C PRO A 17 -1.26 -12.73 2.85
N ARG A 18 -2.39 -12.71 3.54
CA ARG A 18 -2.62 -11.75 4.62
C ARG A 18 -1.52 -11.91 5.68
N PRO A 19 -0.90 -10.81 6.14
CA PRO A 19 0.02 -10.87 7.28
C PRO A 19 -0.66 -11.37 8.56
N TYR A 20 0.08 -12.12 9.39
CA TYR A 20 -0.45 -12.80 10.58
C TYR A 20 -0.99 -11.85 11.67
N PHE A 21 -0.47 -10.63 11.72
CA PHE A 21 -0.86 -9.61 12.70
C PHE A 21 -2.15 -8.87 12.31
N ILE A 22 -2.68 -9.08 11.09
CA ILE A 22 -3.94 -8.47 10.67
C ILE A 22 -5.10 -9.35 11.12
N PRO A 23 -6.03 -8.84 11.96
CA PRO A 23 -7.18 -9.59 12.44
C PRO A 23 -8.04 -10.15 11.30
N ASN A 24 -8.61 -11.34 11.50
CA ASN A 24 -9.40 -12.02 10.47
C ASN A 24 -10.67 -11.26 10.09
N ASN A 25 -11.16 -10.40 10.98
CA ASN A 25 -12.38 -9.61 10.87
C ASN A 25 -12.14 -8.14 10.44
N SER A 26 -10.89 -7.70 10.29
CA SER A 26 -10.58 -6.30 9.94
C SER A 26 -10.54 -6.05 8.42
N GLU A 27 -10.53 -7.11 7.60
CA GLU A 27 -10.48 -7.00 6.14
C GLU A 27 -11.90 -6.85 5.57
N VAL A 28 -12.51 -5.70 5.83
CA VAL A 28 -13.89 -5.35 5.39
C VAL A 28 -13.90 -4.80 3.96
N ALA A 29 -12.74 -4.39 3.44
CA ALA A 29 -12.62 -3.84 2.09
C ALA A 29 -12.86 -4.92 1.02
N LEU A 30 -13.80 -4.65 0.13
CA LEU A 30 -14.12 -5.51 -1.02
C LEU A 30 -13.01 -5.49 -2.09
N GLU A 31 -12.24 -4.40 -2.13
CA GLU A 31 -11.27 -4.13 -3.18
C GLU A 31 -9.85 -4.38 -2.71
N ARG A 32 -9.05 -5.02 -3.57
CA ARG A 32 -7.61 -5.23 -3.39
C ARG A 32 -6.90 -4.77 -4.63
N TYR A 33 -5.85 -3.98 -4.45
CA TYR A 33 -5.09 -3.39 -5.53
C TYR A 33 -3.72 -4.06 -5.64
N LEU A 34 -3.30 -4.35 -6.87
CA LEU A 34 -1.96 -4.83 -7.19
C LEU A 34 -1.27 -3.77 -8.02
N TYR A 35 -0.18 -3.21 -7.49
CA TYR A 35 0.62 -2.21 -8.19
C TYR A 35 1.88 -2.84 -8.76
N LEU A 36 2.07 -2.68 -10.06
CA LEU A 36 3.25 -3.13 -10.78
C LEU A 36 3.86 -1.91 -11.45
N SER A 37 5.08 -1.56 -11.04
CA SER A 37 5.77 -0.36 -11.53
C SER A 37 7.25 -0.64 -11.72
N GLY A 38 7.84 -0.12 -12.79
CA GLY A 38 9.28 -0.19 -13.04
C GLY A 38 10.08 0.80 -12.19
N ALA A 39 11.42 0.72 -12.30
CA ALA A 39 12.35 1.60 -11.58
C ALA A 39 12.22 3.09 -11.96
N GLU A 40 11.70 3.40 -13.15
CA GLU A 40 11.50 4.77 -13.66
C GLU A 40 10.01 5.14 -13.75
N ALA A 41 9.14 4.37 -13.11
CA ALA A 41 7.73 4.70 -13.09
C ALA A 41 7.49 6.01 -12.32
N PRO A 42 6.55 6.86 -12.80
CA PRO A 42 6.20 8.08 -12.10
C PRO A 42 5.64 7.75 -10.71
N GLN A 43 5.81 8.71 -9.81
CA GLN A 43 5.21 8.65 -8.48
C GLN A 43 3.69 8.68 -8.60
N PHE A 44 3.00 7.89 -7.80
CA PHE A 44 1.54 7.89 -7.77
C PHE A 44 1.03 7.86 -6.34
N PHE A 45 -0.18 8.39 -6.15
CA PHE A 45 -0.86 8.32 -4.87
C PHE A 45 -1.64 7.02 -4.77
N LEU A 46 -1.64 6.41 -3.58
CA LEU A 46 -2.61 5.36 -3.31
C LEU A 46 -4.02 5.95 -3.31
N PRO A 47 -5.03 5.20 -3.79
CA PRO A 47 -6.41 5.62 -3.70
C PRO A 47 -6.77 5.82 -2.23
N LEU A 48 -7.54 6.87 -1.98
CA LEU A 48 -8.18 7.05 -0.70
C LEU A 48 -9.12 5.88 -0.48
N THR A 49 -8.94 5.19 0.65
CA THR A 49 -9.83 4.11 1.05
C THR A 49 -10.76 4.62 2.15
N ASP A 50 -12.04 4.28 2.05
CA ASP A 50 -13.04 4.63 3.07
C ASP A 50 -12.86 3.88 4.41
N PHE A 51 -11.91 2.94 4.47
CA PHE A 51 -11.69 2.07 5.62
C PHE A 51 -10.50 2.50 6.47
N ALA A 52 -10.66 2.35 7.80
CA ALA A 52 -9.66 2.74 8.80
C ALA A 52 -8.35 1.91 8.74
N ASN A 53 -8.38 0.71 8.17
CA ASN A 53 -7.27 -0.23 8.24
C ASN A 53 -6.80 -0.62 6.84
N VAL A 54 -5.84 0.13 6.30
CA VAL A 54 -5.16 -0.25 5.04
C VAL A 54 -3.78 -0.75 5.36
N TRP A 55 -3.39 -1.79 4.63
CA TRP A 55 -2.03 -2.30 4.66
C TRP A 55 -1.50 -2.42 3.24
N VAL A 56 -0.21 -2.18 3.11
CA VAL A 56 0.52 -2.32 1.85
C VAL A 56 1.68 -3.26 2.11
N ALA A 57 1.84 -4.27 1.25
CA ALA A 57 2.95 -5.20 1.31
C ALA A 57 3.82 -5.03 0.05
N GLN A 58 5.13 -4.90 0.25
CA GLN A 58 6.08 -4.81 -0.84
C GLN A 58 6.45 -6.23 -1.32
N GLY A 59 6.03 -6.57 -2.53
CA GLY A 59 6.28 -7.90 -3.09
C GLY A 59 7.73 -8.10 -3.54
N GLN A 60 8.23 -7.20 -4.38
CA GLN A 60 9.58 -7.26 -4.96
C GLN A 60 10.15 -5.85 -5.16
N GLY A 61 11.48 -5.75 -5.18
CA GLY A 61 12.18 -4.47 -5.29
C GLY A 61 12.00 -3.58 -4.05
N TYR A 62 12.43 -2.33 -4.19
CA TYR A 62 12.44 -1.35 -3.11
C TYR A 62 11.52 -0.19 -3.45
N ARG A 63 10.86 0.35 -2.44
CA ARG A 63 9.92 1.45 -2.65
C ARG A 63 9.93 2.42 -1.48
N LEU A 64 10.04 3.71 -1.77
CA LEU A 64 9.87 4.75 -0.77
C LEU A 64 8.39 5.10 -0.69
N ILE A 65 7.83 4.87 0.47
CA ILE A 65 6.50 5.37 0.82
C ILE A 65 6.69 6.66 1.56
N VAL A 66 6.01 7.71 1.09
CA VAL A 66 5.94 9.00 1.76
C VAL A 66 4.52 9.15 2.30
N LEU A 67 4.41 9.32 3.61
CA LEU A 67 3.18 9.56 4.33
C LEU A 67 3.09 11.05 4.60
N ASP A 68 2.26 11.73 3.84
CA ASP A 68 2.01 13.14 4.04
C ASP A 68 0.86 13.36 5.02
N PRO A 69 1.06 14.25 6.02
CA PRO A 69 0.01 14.58 6.96
C PRO A 69 -1.13 15.32 6.26
N SER A 70 -2.36 15.08 6.72
CA SER A 70 -3.51 15.85 6.25
C SER A 70 -3.50 17.30 6.70
N VAL A 71 -4.27 18.11 5.97
CA VAL A 71 -4.48 19.54 6.21
C VAL A 71 -4.67 19.92 7.69
N PRO A 72 -5.57 19.28 8.46
CA PRO A 72 -5.78 19.66 9.86
C PRO A 72 -4.59 19.37 10.78
N CYS A 73 -3.64 18.52 10.39
CA CYS A 73 -2.44 18.23 11.19
C CYS A 73 -1.15 18.82 10.61
N LEU A 74 -1.17 19.56 9.50
CA LEU A 74 0.05 20.10 8.87
C LEU A 74 0.94 20.92 9.81
N SER A 75 0.37 21.55 10.84
CA SER A 75 1.12 22.37 11.81
C SER A 75 1.82 21.58 12.91
N ASN A 76 1.46 20.31 13.12
CA ASN A 76 1.96 19.49 14.24
C ASN A 76 2.49 18.11 13.79
N CYS A 77 2.05 17.64 12.62
CA CYS A 77 2.53 16.42 12.01
C CYS A 77 3.65 16.72 11.00
N SER A 78 4.65 15.85 10.95
CA SER A 78 5.70 15.86 9.93
C SER A 78 5.47 14.76 8.90
N THR A 79 5.90 14.98 7.66
CA THR A 79 5.98 13.91 6.65
C THR A 79 6.89 12.79 7.12
N VAL A 80 6.42 11.55 6.99
CA VAL A 80 7.21 10.35 7.32
C VAL A 80 7.55 9.63 6.02
N SER A 81 8.81 9.33 5.80
CA SER A 81 9.25 8.53 4.65
C SER A 81 9.82 7.19 5.11
N VAL A 82 9.38 6.12 4.48
CA VAL A 82 9.75 4.73 4.83
C VAL A 82 10.17 3.99 3.58
N LEU A 83 11.39 3.46 3.58
CA LEU A 83 11.86 2.57 2.52
C LEU A 83 11.36 1.15 2.79
N LEU A 84 10.39 0.70 2.02
CA LEU A 84 9.95 -0.69 2.03
C LEU A 84 10.90 -1.56 1.21
N ARG A 85 11.36 -2.64 1.83
CA ARG A 85 12.13 -3.71 1.18
C ARG A 85 11.20 -4.88 0.85
N PRO A 86 11.63 -5.84 0.03
CA PRO A 86 10.83 -7.03 -0.23
C PRO A 86 10.39 -7.71 1.07
N ARG A 87 9.10 -8.04 1.17
CA ARG A 87 8.43 -8.63 2.35
C ARG A 87 8.17 -7.68 3.52
N ASP A 88 8.56 -6.41 3.42
CA ASP A 88 8.12 -5.41 4.39
C ASP A 88 6.63 -5.08 4.18
N TYR A 89 5.97 -4.76 5.28
CA TYR A 89 4.58 -4.35 5.33
C TYR A 89 4.47 -3.02 6.07
N ILE A 90 3.58 -2.15 5.60
CA ILE A 90 3.18 -0.96 6.33
C ILE A 90 1.68 -1.02 6.56
N ILE A 91 1.27 -0.62 7.76
CA ILE A 91 -0.13 -0.45 8.09
C ILE A 91 -0.34 1.05 8.24
N THR A 92 -1.22 1.60 7.43
CA THR A 92 -1.66 2.97 7.57
C THR A 92 -3.03 2.92 8.24
N GLY A 93 -3.05 3.28 9.52
CA GLY A 93 -4.30 3.55 10.23
C GLY A 93 -4.88 4.83 9.67
N SER A 94 -5.98 4.74 8.90
CA SER A 94 -6.81 5.89 8.60
C SER A 94 -7.57 6.23 9.88
N PHE A 95 -6.93 7.01 10.76
CA PHE A 95 -7.67 7.86 11.68
C PHE A 95 -8.39 8.91 10.83
N GLY A 96 -9.52 8.56 10.22
CA GLY A 96 -10.46 9.50 9.59
C GLY A 96 -10.00 10.20 8.30
N GLY A 97 -9.30 9.52 7.38
CA GLY A 97 -8.96 10.09 6.07
C GLY A 97 -7.83 11.12 6.09
N LEU A 98 -7.00 11.08 7.13
CA LEU A 98 -6.04 12.13 7.48
C LEU A 98 -4.59 11.90 7.00
N VAL A 99 -4.33 10.94 6.12
CA VAL A 99 -2.97 10.68 5.61
C VAL A 99 -3.00 10.39 4.12
N HIS A 100 -2.29 11.20 3.34
CA HIS A 100 -2.05 10.93 1.93
C HIS A 100 -0.81 10.04 1.81
N VAL A 101 -0.97 8.88 1.16
CA VAL A 101 0.14 7.94 0.94
C VAL A 101 0.64 8.12 -0.49
N GLN A 102 1.81 8.73 -0.63
CA GLN A 102 2.50 8.85 -1.90
C GLN A 102 3.51 7.72 -2.05
N LEU A 103 3.46 7.04 -3.20
CA LEU A 103 4.29 5.91 -3.52
C LEU A 103 5.36 6.28 -4.54
N THR A 104 6.60 6.38 -4.08
CA THR A 104 7.76 6.70 -4.91
C THR A 104 8.61 5.45 -5.17
N SER A 105 8.75 5.07 -6.44
CA SER A 105 9.70 4.02 -6.84
C SER A 105 11.12 4.53 -6.60
N VAL A 106 11.93 3.79 -5.84
CA VAL A 106 13.34 4.16 -5.62
C VAL A 106 14.21 3.29 -6.49
N LYS A 107 15.10 3.91 -7.27
CA LYS A 107 16.22 3.20 -7.90
C LYS A 107 17.11 2.65 -6.79
N THR A 108 17.09 1.34 -6.57
CA THR A 108 18.26 0.69 -5.97
C THR A 108 19.40 0.80 -6.95
N SER A 109 20.31 1.74 -6.68
CA SER A 109 21.67 1.67 -7.22
C SER A 109 22.30 0.41 -6.63
N VAL A 110 22.47 -0.62 -7.46
CA VAL A 110 23.48 -1.65 -7.21
C VAL A 110 24.79 -1.10 -7.77
#